data_AF-A0A7S1ZIR6-F1
#
_entry.id   AF-A0A7S1ZIR6-F1
#
_cell.length_a   1.000
_cell.length_b   1.000
_cell.length_c   1.000
_cell.angle_alpha   90.00
_cell.angle_beta   90.00
_cell.angle_gamma   90.00
#
_symmetry.space_group_name_H-M   'P 1'
#
loop_
_entity.id
_entity.type
_entity.pdbx_description
1 polymer ?
#
loop_
_entity_poly.entity_id
_entity_poly.type
_entity_poly.pdbx_seq_one_letter_code
_entity_poly.pdbx_strand_id
1 'polypeptide(L)'
;MNLWWSVLLVGFPRHSVAHGPHEDDFRHHHHNDHHHHHHHRGGIRRNLGTDNPNANFHANNKTWASQQDFIDSGSRCSYREPDPLTKARGDEKIRKYVERKKANRANILGGLRGLQTTQDVFNVEVHFHIIHKLDGTGNMTDAAVRKQIEVLNDGFAGRENHFGRCSSVGTAIPPGADTKFVFELVSITRTASDSWFNLDRYETEVKTNLRQGDCSVLNVYTGGTTYLGWAYFPDGCASRPVDDGVVIAHVTVPDSPAQDRYYGEGDTLTHEVGHWLRLEHTFHGGCNGGDGVSDTSPESSPASGCPMGRDTCSVDGVDPIHNFMDYTDDCCMFGFTDGQTLRMEAAAVQFRGLTAAPPPGPTVSPAPSFKPTTAPPSSTPTVAPSANCGNLNDKTACNAANGCSWGGGKVKTCQNSDGGDGGGGGGKGGGGGGGKPGKNKR
;
A
#
# COMPACT_ATOMS: atom_id res chain seq x y z
N MET A 1 39.62 -26.22 51.94
CA MET A 1 39.43 -26.97 53.19
C MET A 1 37.93 -27.16 53.40
N ASN A 2 37.44 -28.39 53.20
CA ASN A 2 36.46 -29.17 54.00
C ASN A 2 35.26 -28.43 54.65
N LEU A 3 33.99 -28.88 54.67
CA LEU A 3 33.25 -30.17 54.58
C LEU A 3 31.74 -29.78 54.46
N TRP A 4 30.91 -30.22 53.51
CA TRP A 4 30.03 -31.42 53.42
C TRP A 4 29.17 -31.84 54.65
N TRP A 5 27.92 -32.24 54.31
CA TRP A 5 26.82 -33.00 55.00
C TRP A 5 25.55 -32.18 55.37
N SER A 6 24.29 -32.62 55.17
CA SER A 6 23.65 -33.71 54.41
C SER A 6 22.11 -33.58 54.39
N VAL A 7 21.52 -33.92 53.23
CA VAL A 7 20.27 -34.63 52.89
C VAL A 7 19.24 -35.00 53.99
N LEU A 8 17.95 -34.77 53.70
CA LEU A 8 16.86 -35.70 54.03
C LEU A 8 15.70 -35.62 53.01
N LEU A 9 15.44 -36.77 52.36
CA LEU A 9 14.32 -37.09 51.48
C LEU A 9 13.22 -37.81 52.30
N VAL A 10 11.94 -37.49 52.08
CA VAL A 10 10.82 -38.44 52.32
C VAL A 10 9.76 -38.22 51.24
N GLY A 11 9.31 -39.31 50.61
CA GLY A 11 8.42 -39.33 49.44
C GLY A 11 6.93 -39.56 49.72
N PHE A 12 6.15 -39.29 48.67
CA PHE A 12 4.87 -39.87 48.15
C PHE A 12 3.92 -40.67 49.06
N PRO A 13 2.58 -40.58 48.77
CA PRO A 13 1.99 -41.53 47.82
C PRO A 13 1.06 -40.92 46.75
N ARG A 14 1.01 -41.63 45.62
CA ARG A 14 0.03 -41.50 44.52
C ARG A 14 -1.35 -41.98 44.95
N HIS A 15 -2.41 -41.40 44.38
CA HIS A 15 -3.66 -42.10 44.08
C HIS A 15 -4.17 -41.70 42.69
N SER A 16 -4.36 -42.72 41.85
CA SER A 16 -5.04 -42.64 40.54
C SER A 16 -6.49 -43.07 40.72
N VAL A 17 -7.45 -42.35 40.13
CA VAL A 17 -8.74 -42.90 39.69
C VAL A 17 -9.14 -42.21 38.38
N ALA A 18 -9.46 -43.01 37.38
CA ALA A 18 -10.03 -42.61 36.10
C ALA A 18 -11.54 -42.89 36.09
N HIS A 19 -12.34 -42.08 35.40
CA HIS A 19 -13.57 -42.49 34.70
C HIS A 19 -14.18 -41.35 33.86
N GLY A 20 -14.35 -41.59 32.55
CA GLY A 20 -15.63 -41.43 31.83
C GLY A 20 -16.02 -40.06 31.24
N PRO A 21 -16.41 -39.98 29.95
CA PRO A 21 -16.81 -38.74 29.27
C PRO A 21 -18.33 -38.50 29.36
N HIS A 22 -18.77 -37.24 29.17
CA HIS A 22 -20.15 -36.90 28.89
C HIS A 22 -20.20 -35.95 27.69
N GLU A 23 -20.69 -36.48 26.57
CA GLU A 23 -21.36 -35.70 25.54
C GLU A 23 -22.72 -35.25 26.10
N ASP A 24 -23.18 -34.06 25.72
CA ASP A 24 -24.58 -33.84 25.39
C ASP A 24 -24.76 -32.63 24.47
N ASP A 25 -25.55 -32.90 23.45
CA ASP A 25 -25.97 -32.13 22.29
C ASP A 25 -27.04 -31.09 22.65
N PHE A 26 -26.94 -29.86 22.15
CA PHE A 26 -28.10 -28.99 21.98
C PHE A 26 -27.96 -28.11 20.74
N ARG A 27 -28.52 -28.61 19.63
CA ARG A 27 -29.01 -27.80 18.51
C ARG A 27 -30.22 -26.96 18.93
N HIS A 28 -30.23 -25.67 18.58
CA HIS A 28 -31.45 -24.97 18.17
C HIS A 28 -31.17 -23.97 17.04
N HIS A 29 -31.93 -24.12 15.96
CA HIS A 29 -32.03 -23.23 14.81
C HIS A 29 -32.74 -21.92 15.18
N HIS A 30 -32.34 -20.81 14.57
CA HIS A 30 -33.29 -19.87 13.97
C HIS A 30 -32.61 -19.00 12.91
N HIS A 31 -33.18 -19.06 11.70
CA HIS A 31 -32.92 -18.17 10.56
C HIS A 31 -33.24 -16.71 10.91
N ASN A 32 -32.44 -15.77 10.40
CA ASN A 32 -33.00 -14.65 9.65
C ASN A 32 -31.99 -14.08 8.63
N ASP A 33 -32.39 -14.13 7.37
CA ASP A 33 -31.68 -13.59 6.21
C ASP A 33 -31.79 -12.06 6.16
N HIS A 34 -30.68 -11.36 5.96
CA HIS A 34 -30.67 -10.08 5.25
C HIS A 34 -29.49 -10.03 4.28
N HIS A 35 -29.83 -10.17 3.01
CA HIS A 35 -28.94 -10.05 1.86
C HIS A 35 -28.38 -8.63 1.73
N HIS A 36 -27.07 -8.48 1.86
CA HIS A 36 -26.31 -7.44 1.16
C HIS A 36 -25.31 -8.10 0.22
N HIS A 37 -25.55 -7.94 -1.09
CA HIS A 37 -24.65 -8.38 -2.15
C HIS A 37 -23.37 -7.54 -2.16
N HIS A 38 -22.30 -8.06 -1.57
CA HIS A 38 -20.94 -7.65 -1.92
C HIS A 38 -20.38 -8.65 -2.94
N HIS A 39 -19.98 -8.12 -4.09
CA HIS A 39 -19.19 -8.83 -5.09
C HIS A 39 -17.85 -9.26 -4.47
N HIS A 40 -17.77 -10.50 -4.00
CA HIS A 40 -16.50 -11.15 -3.67
C HIS A 40 -15.77 -11.53 -4.96
N ARG A 41 -14.73 -10.77 -5.33
CA ARG A 41 -13.58 -11.36 -6.03
C ARG A 41 -12.76 -12.12 -4.98
N GLY A 42 -12.69 -13.44 -5.15
CA GLY A 42 -12.04 -14.34 -4.19
C GLY A 42 -10.54 -14.12 -4.11
N GLY A 43 -10.11 -13.32 -3.14
CA GLY A 43 -8.83 -13.51 -2.46
C GLY A 43 -9.07 -14.49 -1.32
N ILE A 44 -8.39 -15.64 -1.33
CA ILE A 44 -8.46 -16.58 -0.22
C ILE A 44 -7.87 -15.87 1.01
N ARG A 45 -8.71 -15.47 1.97
CA ARG A 45 -8.27 -14.99 3.28
C ARG A 45 -7.68 -16.19 4.03
N ARG A 46 -6.41 -16.51 3.78
CA ARG A 46 -5.66 -17.49 4.58
C ARG A 46 -5.10 -16.76 5.78
N ASN A 47 -5.50 -17.25 6.94
CA ASN A 47 -4.92 -16.89 8.22
C ASN A 47 -3.39 -17.10 8.18
N LEU A 48 -2.60 -16.05 8.45
CA LEU A 48 -1.13 -16.12 8.49
C LEU A 48 -0.60 -16.67 9.83
N GLY A 49 -1.42 -16.67 10.90
CA GLY A 49 -1.02 -17.08 12.25
C GLY A 49 -1.21 -18.56 12.59
N THR A 50 -1.63 -19.41 11.64
CA THR A 50 -1.88 -20.85 11.87
C THR A 50 -0.87 -21.78 11.19
N ASP A 51 0.21 -21.23 10.64
CA ASP A 51 1.19 -22.04 9.91
C ASP A 51 2.01 -22.91 10.89
N ASN A 52 2.18 -24.18 10.54
CA ASN A 52 2.91 -25.16 11.35
C ASN A 52 4.35 -24.67 11.59
N PRO A 53 4.81 -24.50 12.85
CA PRO A 53 6.17 -24.02 13.14
C PRO A 53 7.28 -24.96 12.65
N ASN A 54 6.92 -26.19 12.22
CA ASN A 54 7.84 -27.15 11.60
C ASN A 54 7.75 -27.20 10.06
N ALA A 55 6.94 -26.35 9.44
CA ALA A 55 6.88 -26.22 7.99
C ALA A 55 7.93 -25.20 7.53
N ASN A 56 8.57 -25.47 6.37
CA ASN A 56 9.49 -24.51 5.77
C ASN A 56 8.81 -23.17 5.57
N PHE A 57 9.51 -22.08 5.89
CA PHE A 57 9.04 -20.72 5.66
C PHE A 57 9.37 -20.28 4.25
N HIS A 58 8.41 -19.68 3.55
CA HIS A 58 8.60 -19.19 2.19
C HIS A 58 8.47 -17.68 2.16
N ALA A 59 9.54 -16.99 1.80
CA ALA A 59 9.57 -15.55 1.62
C ALA A 59 10.57 -15.16 0.52
N ASN A 60 10.22 -14.13 -0.25
CA ASN A 60 11.05 -13.61 -1.34
C ASN A 60 11.46 -14.68 -2.36
N ASN A 61 10.50 -15.52 -2.76
CA ASN A 61 10.69 -16.67 -3.66
C ASN A 61 11.77 -17.66 -3.20
N LYS A 62 12.12 -17.68 -1.91
CA LYS A 62 13.07 -18.59 -1.29
C LYS A 62 12.42 -19.37 -0.15
N THR A 63 12.93 -20.58 0.06
CA THR A 63 12.55 -21.46 1.17
C THR A 63 13.60 -21.36 2.28
N TRP A 64 13.13 -21.21 3.50
CA TRP A 64 13.89 -21.07 4.74
C TRP A 64 13.45 -22.17 5.72
N ALA A 65 14.34 -22.56 6.64
CA ALA A 65 14.01 -23.58 7.64
C ALA A 65 12.93 -23.08 8.62
N SER A 66 12.94 -21.80 8.95
CA SER A 66 11.91 -21.10 9.72
C SER A 66 11.87 -19.61 9.36
N GLN A 67 10.85 -18.89 9.85
CA GLN A 67 10.81 -17.42 9.72
C GLN A 67 11.92 -16.74 10.52
N GLN A 68 12.31 -17.31 11.67
CA GLN A 68 13.43 -16.80 12.45
C GLN A 68 14.73 -16.93 11.67
N ASP A 69 14.97 -18.07 10.99
CA ASP A 69 16.16 -18.23 10.14
C ASP A 69 16.21 -17.21 8.99
N PHE A 70 15.06 -16.83 8.45
CA PHE A 70 14.98 -15.76 7.45
C PHE A 70 15.41 -14.41 8.04
N ILE A 71 14.92 -14.05 9.22
CA ILE A 71 15.30 -12.82 9.92
C ILE A 71 16.77 -12.83 10.32
N ASP A 72 17.24 -13.91 10.95
CA ASP A 72 18.62 -14.08 11.42
C ASP A 72 19.63 -14.07 10.26
N SER A 73 19.18 -14.44 9.04
CA SER A 73 20.02 -14.32 7.84
C SER A 73 20.30 -12.86 7.41
N GLY A 74 19.58 -11.89 7.97
CA GLY A 74 19.63 -10.48 7.56
C GLY A 74 18.89 -10.19 6.25
N SER A 75 18.16 -11.17 5.69
CA SER A 75 17.47 -11.00 4.40
C SER A 75 16.14 -10.23 4.51
N ARG A 76 15.72 -9.84 5.72
CA ARG A 76 14.48 -9.07 5.92
C ARG A 76 14.60 -7.63 5.43
N CYS A 77 15.67 -6.96 5.82
CA CYS A 77 15.96 -5.57 5.49
C CYS A 77 17.47 -5.35 5.64
N SER A 78 17.99 -4.37 4.91
CA SER A 78 19.32 -3.82 5.13
C SER A 78 19.23 -2.30 5.12
N TYR A 79 20.13 -1.61 5.80
CA TYR A 79 20.35 -0.19 5.56
C TYR A 79 21.84 0.10 5.66
N ARG A 80 22.33 1.02 4.84
CA ARG A 80 23.74 1.45 4.92
C ARG A 80 23.87 2.63 5.86
N GLU A 81 24.49 2.37 7.00
CA GLU A 81 24.93 3.44 7.89
C GLU A 81 26.06 4.25 7.26
N PRO A 82 26.06 5.57 7.46
CA PRO A 82 27.24 6.37 7.17
C PRO A 82 28.38 6.01 8.13
N ASP A 83 29.58 6.53 7.88
CA ASP A 83 30.70 6.33 8.81
C ASP A 83 30.35 6.83 10.23
N PRO A 84 30.97 6.28 11.29
CA PRO A 84 30.59 6.58 12.67
C PRO A 84 30.60 8.07 13.03
N LEU A 85 31.51 8.87 12.44
CA LEU A 85 31.56 10.30 12.70
C LEU A 85 30.41 11.04 12.04
N THR A 86 30.08 10.67 10.79
CA THR A 86 28.91 11.20 10.09
C THR A 86 27.63 10.79 10.82
N LYS A 87 27.50 9.53 11.26
CA LYS A 87 26.37 9.04 12.06
C LYS A 87 26.19 9.88 13.33
N ALA A 88 27.24 10.03 14.12
CA ALA A 88 27.21 10.78 15.38
C ALA A 88 26.84 12.26 15.17
N ARG A 89 27.38 12.91 14.13
CA ARG A 89 27.01 14.29 13.75
C ARG A 89 25.55 14.37 13.32
N GLY A 90 25.08 13.36 12.59
CA GLY A 90 23.69 13.23 12.15
C GLY A 90 22.74 13.14 13.35
N ASP A 91 23.02 12.21 14.27
CA ASP A 91 22.26 11.98 15.50
C ASP A 91 22.23 13.25 16.38
N GLU A 92 23.35 13.98 16.48
CA GLU A 92 23.40 15.23 17.24
C GLU A 92 22.50 16.31 16.61
N LYS A 93 22.49 16.45 15.28
CA LYS A 93 21.62 17.42 14.57
C LYS A 93 20.15 17.10 14.80
N ILE A 94 19.77 15.82 14.65
CA ILE A 94 18.41 15.33 14.89
C ILE A 94 17.99 15.64 16.34
N ARG A 95 18.80 15.22 17.32
CA ARG A 95 18.52 15.46 18.74
C ARG A 95 18.29 16.95 19.03
N LYS A 96 19.19 17.82 18.57
CA LYS A 96 19.06 19.28 18.77
C LYS A 96 17.79 19.83 18.12
N TYR A 97 17.38 19.33 16.96
CA TYR A 97 16.14 19.75 16.31
C TYR A 97 14.91 19.33 17.13
N VAL A 98 14.84 18.05 17.50
CA VAL A 98 13.72 17.49 18.28
C VAL A 98 13.54 18.24 19.59
N GLU A 99 14.62 18.49 20.34
CA GLU A 99 14.57 19.25 21.60
C GLU A 99 14.04 20.68 21.40
N ARG A 100 14.48 21.39 20.36
CA ARG A 100 13.94 22.72 20.04
C ARG A 100 12.46 22.67 19.68
N LYS A 101 12.03 21.68 18.90
CA LYS A 101 10.62 21.56 18.48
C LYS A 101 9.73 21.27 19.70
N LYS A 102 10.16 20.35 20.58
CA LYS A 102 9.47 20.04 21.84
C LYS A 102 9.34 21.29 22.73
N ALA A 103 10.43 22.05 22.91
CA ALA A 103 10.42 23.31 23.68
C ALA A 103 9.48 24.36 23.07
N ASN A 104 9.50 24.53 21.74
CA ASN A 104 8.61 25.48 21.06
C ASN A 104 7.14 25.09 21.17
N ARG A 105 6.81 23.80 21.05
CA ARG A 105 5.43 23.30 21.21
C ARG A 105 4.92 23.55 22.64
N ALA A 106 5.76 23.32 23.66
CA ALA A 106 5.42 23.63 25.05
C ALA A 106 5.13 25.13 25.26
N ASN A 107 5.93 26.01 24.65
CA ASN A 107 5.75 27.46 24.73
C ASN A 107 4.46 27.93 24.01
N ILE A 108 4.13 27.35 22.86
CA ILE A 108 2.91 27.68 22.10
C ILE A 108 1.64 27.21 22.85
N LEU A 109 1.65 25.98 23.40
CA LEU A 109 0.54 25.46 24.21
C LEU A 109 0.29 26.30 25.47
N GLY A 110 1.34 26.91 26.03
CA GLY A 110 1.22 27.85 27.15
C GLY A 110 0.67 29.23 26.77
N GLY A 111 0.66 29.60 25.48
CA GLY A 111 0.34 30.95 25.00
C GLY A 111 -0.87 31.09 24.08
N LEU A 112 -1.40 30.01 23.49
CA LEU A 112 -2.40 30.09 22.42
C LEU A 112 -3.56 29.09 22.60
N ARG A 113 -4.70 29.60 23.11
CA ARG A 113 -6.03 29.00 22.87
C ARG A 113 -6.58 29.57 21.56
N GLY A 114 -6.72 28.74 20.52
CA GLY A 114 -7.65 29.02 19.42
C GLY A 114 -7.10 29.48 18.05
N LEU A 115 -5.84 29.22 17.70
CA LEU A 115 -5.39 29.37 16.31
C LEU A 115 -5.62 28.08 15.53
N GLN A 116 -6.49 28.16 14.52
CA GLN A 116 -6.75 27.09 13.55
C GLN A 116 -5.58 27.10 12.55
N THR A 117 -4.54 26.31 12.82
CA THR A 117 -3.42 26.14 11.90
C THR A 117 -3.85 25.23 10.76
N THR A 118 -3.71 25.66 9.51
CA THR A 118 -3.59 24.72 8.40
C THR A 118 -2.47 23.74 8.75
N GLN A 119 -2.77 22.43 8.73
CA GLN A 119 -1.78 21.41 9.07
C GLN A 119 -0.79 21.34 7.90
N ASP A 120 0.38 21.96 8.07
CA ASP A 120 1.46 21.85 7.10
C ASP A 120 1.93 20.38 7.01
N VAL A 121 2.21 19.94 5.80
CA VAL A 121 2.65 18.59 5.45
C VAL A 121 3.99 18.63 4.70
N PHE A 122 4.75 17.54 4.79
CA PHE A 122 5.94 17.31 4.00
C PHE A 122 5.54 16.57 2.73
N ASN A 123 5.42 17.30 1.61
CA ASN A 123 5.18 16.70 0.31
C ASN A 123 6.47 16.10 -0.23
N VAL A 124 6.43 14.81 -0.57
CA VAL A 124 7.57 14.06 -1.10
C VAL A 124 7.20 13.55 -2.49
N GLU A 125 7.90 14.06 -3.50
CA GLU A 125 7.77 13.53 -4.86
C GLU A 125 8.35 12.11 -4.94
N VAL A 126 7.61 11.20 -5.56
CA VAL A 126 8.01 9.80 -5.73
C VAL A 126 8.18 9.45 -7.20
N HIS A 127 9.38 8.98 -7.54
CA HIS A 127 9.66 8.32 -8.82
C HIS A 127 9.81 6.82 -8.60
N PHE A 128 8.98 6.04 -9.28
CA PHE A 128 8.93 4.59 -9.10
C PHE A 128 9.53 3.88 -10.33
N HIS A 129 10.67 3.24 -10.15
CA HIS A 129 11.44 2.59 -11.20
C HIS A 129 11.26 1.08 -11.14
N ILE A 130 10.55 0.52 -12.12
CA ILE A 130 10.33 -0.92 -12.25
C ILE A 130 11.42 -1.52 -13.12
N ILE A 131 12.27 -2.35 -12.55
CA ILE A 131 13.22 -3.18 -13.28
C ILE A 131 12.65 -4.58 -13.34
N HIS A 132 12.51 -5.12 -14.55
CA HIS A 132 11.93 -6.43 -14.76
C HIS A 132 12.74 -7.23 -15.78
N LYS A 133 12.62 -8.55 -15.75
CA LYS A 133 13.23 -9.44 -16.74
C LYS A 133 12.56 -9.29 -18.10
N LEU A 134 13.26 -9.74 -19.15
CA LEU A 134 12.73 -9.78 -20.52
C LEU A 134 11.51 -10.69 -20.65
N ASP A 135 11.39 -11.73 -19.81
CA ASP A 135 10.23 -12.63 -19.76
C ASP A 135 9.01 -12.05 -19.01
N GLY A 136 9.14 -10.84 -18.45
CA GLY A 136 8.09 -10.18 -17.68
C GLY A 136 8.14 -10.41 -16.17
N THR A 137 9.04 -11.26 -15.65
CA THR A 137 9.22 -11.43 -14.20
C THR A 137 9.58 -10.11 -13.53
N GLY A 138 8.85 -9.75 -12.47
CA GLY A 138 8.98 -8.48 -11.75
C GLY A 138 8.26 -7.29 -12.39
N ASN A 139 7.64 -7.48 -13.56
CA ASN A 139 6.82 -6.45 -14.17
C ASN A 139 5.46 -6.39 -13.45
N MET A 140 5.13 -5.26 -12.85
CA MET A 140 3.88 -5.03 -12.09
C MET A 140 3.00 -3.98 -12.75
N THR A 141 1.69 -4.00 -12.55
CA THR A 141 0.81 -2.99 -13.18
C THR A 141 0.96 -1.60 -12.55
N ASP A 142 0.62 -0.53 -13.27
CA ASP A 142 0.56 0.81 -12.67
C ASP A 142 -0.44 0.89 -11.50
N ALA A 143 -1.48 0.04 -11.52
CA ALA A 143 -2.44 -0.04 -10.42
C ALA A 143 -1.79 -0.62 -9.15
N ALA A 144 -0.93 -1.62 -9.27
CA ALA A 144 -0.14 -2.15 -8.15
C ALA A 144 0.79 -1.08 -7.56
N VAL A 145 1.45 -0.29 -8.41
CA VAL A 145 2.29 0.83 -7.96
C VAL A 145 1.47 1.92 -7.26
N ARG A 146 0.32 2.33 -7.81
CA ARG A 146 -0.54 3.32 -7.15
C ARG A 146 -1.03 2.81 -5.80
N LYS A 147 -1.41 1.54 -5.71
CA LYS A 147 -1.81 0.90 -4.44
C LYS A 147 -0.67 0.87 -3.43
N GLN A 148 0.56 0.64 -3.85
CA GLN A 148 1.73 0.74 -2.98
C GLN A 148 1.91 2.16 -2.41
N ILE A 149 1.66 3.20 -3.22
CA ILE A 149 1.71 4.60 -2.77
C ILE A 149 0.53 4.95 -1.86
N GLU A 150 -0.64 4.32 -2.06
CA GLU A 150 -1.77 4.41 -1.13
C GLU A 150 -1.40 3.82 0.24
N VAL A 151 -0.87 2.58 0.28
CA VAL A 151 -0.38 1.94 1.52
C VAL A 151 0.69 2.79 2.20
N LEU A 152 1.65 3.33 1.44
CA LEU A 152 2.67 4.22 1.98
C LEU A 152 2.05 5.47 2.65
N ASN A 153 1.08 6.11 1.98
CA ASN A 153 0.39 7.27 2.55
C ASN A 153 -0.48 6.90 3.75
N ASP A 154 -1.13 5.74 3.76
CA ASP A 154 -1.96 5.30 4.89
C ASP A 154 -1.12 4.92 6.11
N GLY A 155 0.02 4.24 5.92
CA GLY A 155 1.00 3.99 6.98
C GLY A 155 1.55 5.28 7.60
N PHE A 156 1.97 6.24 6.77
CA PHE A 156 2.49 7.52 7.26
C PHE A 156 1.39 8.45 7.81
N ALA A 157 0.12 8.23 7.46
CA ALA A 157 -1.01 8.95 8.06
C ALA A 157 -1.53 8.30 9.35
N GLY A 158 -0.98 7.15 9.77
CA GLY A 158 -1.46 6.38 10.91
C GLY A 158 -2.83 5.73 10.69
N ARG A 159 -3.20 5.48 9.43
CA ARG A 159 -4.52 4.95 9.02
C ARG A 159 -4.47 3.50 8.55
N GLU A 160 -3.28 2.90 8.51
CA GLU A 160 -3.08 1.53 8.04
C GLU A 160 -3.88 0.53 8.88
N ASN A 161 -4.53 -0.43 8.23
CA ASN A 161 -5.48 -1.34 8.89
C ASN A 161 -5.47 -2.78 8.36
N HIS A 162 -4.32 -3.25 7.88
CA HIS A 162 -4.10 -4.63 7.42
C HIS A 162 -4.25 -5.71 8.51
N PHE A 163 -4.43 -5.27 9.75
CA PHE A 163 -4.50 -6.05 10.97
C PHE A 163 -5.49 -7.23 10.99
N GLY A 164 -6.61 -7.15 10.28
CA GLY A 164 -7.60 -8.23 10.21
C GLY A 164 -7.13 -9.51 9.50
N ARG A 165 -5.91 -9.53 8.96
CA ARG A 165 -5.31 -10.68 8.27
C ARG A 165 -4.43 -11.55 9.16
N CYS A 166 -3.91 -10.95 10.23
CA CYS A 166 -3.31 -11.66 11.37
C CYS A 166 -4.46 -12.17 12.25
N SER A 167 -4.95 -13.40 12.05
CA SER A 167 -6.15 -13.93 12.75
C SER A 167 -6.04 -14.04 14.27
N SER A 168 -4.91 -13.68 14.86
CA SER A 168 -4.66 -13.77 16.29
C SER A 168 -5.27 -12.64 17.10
N VAL A 169 -5.89 -11.61 16.48
CA VAL A 169 -6.12 -10.36 17.23
C VAL A 169 -7.57 -9.89 17.33
N GLY A 170 -7.94 -9.56 18.57
CA GLY A 170 -9.18 -8.93 18.98
C GLY A 170 -9.23 -7.44 18.63
N THR A 171 -10.45 -6.97 18.43
CA THR A 171 -10.80 -5.67 17.84
C THR A 171 -10.52 -4.49 18.77
N ALA A 172 -9.34 -3.90 18.67
CA ALA A 172 -9.07 -2.46 18.75
C ALA A 172 -7.59 -2.26 19.04
N ILE A 173 -6.89 -1.72 18.06
CA ILE A 173 -5.51 -1.29 18.22
C ILE A 173 -5.47 0.23 18.01
N PRO A 174 -4.76 0.99 18.85
CA PRO A 174 -4.58 2.42 18.65
C PRO A 174 -3.94 2.68 17.28
N PRO A 175 -4.45 3.64 16.49
CA PRO A 175 -3.82 4.02 15.24
C PRO A 175 -2.39 4.52 15.48
N GLY A 176 -1.54 4.40 14.46
CA GLY A 176 -0.23 5.04 14.45
C GLY A 176 -0.33 6.57 14.47
N ALA A 177 0.80 7.23 14.67
CA ALA A 177 0.89 8.69 14.57
C ALA A 177 0.68 9.17 13.11
N ASP A 178 -0.03 10.29 12.95
CA ASP A 178 -0.05 11.02 11.67
C ASP A 178 1.24 11.81 11.53
N THR A 179 2.12 11.31 10.67
CA THR A 179 3.49 11.81 10.50
C THR A 179 3.59 13.12 9.71
N LYS A 180 2.49 13.54 9.07
CA LYS A 180 2.42 14.68 8.13
C LYS A 180 3.23 14.53 6.84
N PHE A 181 3.77 13.36 6.53
CA PHE A 181 4.36 13.11 5.22
C PHE A 181 3.27 12.69 4.22
N VAL A 182 3.33 13.27 3.02
CA VAL A 182 2.44 12.93 1.91
C VAL A 182 3.31 12.61 0.69
N PHE A 183 3.09 11.44 0.10
CA PHE A 183 3.88 10.92 -1.00
C PHE A 183 3.10 11.04 -2.31
N GLU A 184 3.62 11.85 -3.24
CA GLU A 184 3.01 12.09 -4.54
C GLU A 184 3.72 11.29 -5.62
N LEU A 185 3.02 10.35 -6.27
CA LEU A 185 3.58 9.59 -7.39
C LEU A 185 3.70 10.47 -8.63
N VAL A 186 4.92 10.88 -8.95
CA VAL A 186 5.23 11.74 -10.11
C VAL A 186 5.41 10.92 -11.39
N SER A 187 6.09 9.78 -11.31
CA SER A 187 6.32 8.95 -12.49
C SER A 187 6.50 7.47 -12.19
N ILE A 188 6.21 6.64 -13.18
CA ILE A 188 6.55 5.22 -13.22
C ILE A 188 7.44 4.99 -14.45
N THR A 189 8.63 4.43 -14.27
CA THR A 189 9.49 3.98 -15.38
C THR A 189 9.60 2.47 -15.41
N ARG A 190 9.82 1.88 -16.59
CA ARG A 190 9.97 0.44 -16.76
C ARG A 190 11.24 0.13 -17.55
N THR A 191 12.10 -0.71 -17.01
CA THR A 191 13.35 -1.13 -17.64
C THR A 191 13.38 -2.65 -17.73
N ALA A 192 13.31 -3.17 -18.95
CA ALA A 192 13.43 -4.59 -19.23
C ALA A 192 14.91 -4.98 -19.35
N SER A 193 15.47 -5.67 -18.36
CA SER A 193 16.88 -6.05 -18.32
C SER A 193 17.11 -7.21 -17.34
N ASP A 194 17.53 -8.37 -17.86
CA ASP A 194 17.81 -9.54 -17.03
C ASP A 194 19.00 -9.32 -16.08
N SER A 195 19.97 -8.47 -16.46
CA SER A 195 21.09 -8.12 -15.60
C SER A 195 20.66 -7.16 -14.49
N TRP A 196 20.08 -6.01 -14.85
CA TRP A 196 19.66 -4.99 -13.89
C TRP A 196 18.57 -5.49 -12.94
N PHE A 197 17.82 -6.53 -13.33
CA PHE A 197 16.87 -7.17 -12.43
C PHE A 197 17.53 -7.68 -11.15
N ASN A 198 18.82 -8.03 -11.16
CA ASN A 198 19.56 -8.33 -9.93
C ASN A 198 20.08 -7.04 -9.29
N LEU A 199 19.29 -6.47 -8.39
CA LEU A 199 19.61 -5.21 -7.71
C LEU A 199 20.74 -5.38 -6.69
N ASP A 200 20.96 -6.56 -6.12
CA ASP A 200 22.11 -6.83 -5.23
C ASP A 200 23.46 -6.57 -5.94
N ARG A 201 23.48 -6.77 -7.27
CA ARG A 201 24.69 -6.63 -8.09
C ARG A 201 24.75 -5.31 -8.88
N TYR A 202 23.62 -4.83 -9.37
CA TYR A 202 23.57 -3.73 -10.34
C TYR A 202 22.92 -2.45 -9.81
N GLU A 203 22.63 -2.35 -8.51
CA GLU A 203 22.04 -1.15 -7.89
C GLU A 203 22.70 0.16 -8.34
N THR A 204 24.03 0.27 -8.24
CA THR A 204 24.73 1.53 -8.57
C THR A 204 24.53 1.92 -10.03
N GLU A 205 24.55 0.96 -10.95
CA GLU A 205 24.32 1.23 -12.37
C GLU A 205 22.86 1.66 -12.61
N VAL A 206 21.90 0.97 -11.99
CA VAL A 206 20.48 1.32 -12.07
C VAL A 206 20.23 2.74 -11.53
N LYS A 207 20.71 3.05 -10.33
CA LYS A 207 20.53 4.37 -9.69
C LYS A 207 21.24 5.48 -10.48
N THR A 208 22.45 5.23 -10.98
CA THR A 208 23.18 6.21 -11.81
C THR A 208 22.38 6.63 -13.05
N ASN A 209 21.66 5.70 -13.67
CA ASN A 209 20.95 5.97 -14.91
C ASN A 209 19.51 6.48 -14.70
N LEU A 210 18.85 6.10 -13.62
CA LEU A 210 17.41 6.31 -13.46
C LEU A 210 17.03 7.37 -12.43
N ARG A 211 17.90 7.66 -11.46
CA ARG A 211 17.60 8.59 -10.37
C ARG A 211 17.12 9.95 -10.86
N GLN A 212 16.09 10.47 -10.23
CA GLN A 212 15.46 11.77 -10.49
C GLN A 212 15.62 12.71 -9.29
N GLY A 213 15.64 14.01 -9.56
CA GLY A 213 15.62 15.07 -8.53
C GLY A 213 16.87 15.18 -7.66
N ASP A 214 16.75 15.81 -6.50
CA ASP A 214 17.80 15.94 -5.48
C ASP A 214 17.47 15.07 -4.25
N CYS A 215 18.03 15.36 -3.07
CA CYS A 215 17.80 14.58 -1.85
C CYS A 215 16.38 14.70 -1.26
N SER A 216 15.56 15.62 -1.79
CA SER A 216 14.15 15.80 -1.40
C SER A 216 13.21 14.81 -2.09
N VAL A 217 13.66 14.19 -3.20
CA VAL A 217 12.86 13.32 -4.05
C VAL A 217 13.09 11.85 -3.69
N LEU A 218 12.01 11.12 -3.41
CA LEU A 218 12.06 9.70 -3.12
C LEU A 218 12.10 8.89 -4.42
N ASN A 219 13.24 8.26 -4.69
CA ASN A 219 13.38 7.31 -5.78
C ASN A 219 13.20 5.88 -5.23
N VAL A 220 12.20 5.16 -5.73
CA VAL A 220 11.92 3.77 -5.37
C VAL A 220 12.30 2.87 -6.54
N TYR A 221 13.14 1.87 -6.30
CA TYR A 221 13.57 0.90 -7.31
C TYR A 221 13.05 -0.48 -6.96
N THR A 222 12.43 -1.16 -7.91
CA THR A 222 11.96 -2.52 -7.71
C THR A 222 12.55 -3.50 -8.71
N GLY A 223 12.85 -4.71 -8.25
CA GLY A 223 13.47 -5.78 -9.02
C GLY A 223 13.63 -7.07 -8.22
N GLY A 224 14.60 -7.90 -8.60
CA GLY A 224 15.03 -9.08 -7.88
C GLY A 224 16.19 -8.76 -6.93
N THR A 225 16.10 -9.28 -5.71
CA THR A 225 17.11 -9.14 -4.67
C THR A 225 16.97 -10.29 -3.66
N THR A 226 18.02 -10.58 -2.89
CA THR A 226 17.95 -11.48 -1.74
C THR A 226 17.27 -10.86 -0.51
N TYR A 227 17.16 -9.54 -0.42
CA TYR A 227 16.49 -8.81 0.67
C TYR A 227 15.02 -8.54 0.33
N LEU A 228 14.17 -8.20 1.31
CA LEU A 228 12.86 -7.59 0.97
C LEU A 228 13.01 -6.14 0.56
N GLY A 229 13.91 -5.41 1.20
CA GLY A 229 14.22 -4.03 0.86
C GLY A 229 15.49 -3.53 1.53
N TRP A 230 15.93 -2.36 1.09
CA TRP A 230 16.91 -1.56 1.79
C TRP A 230 16.79 -0.08 1.46
N ALA A 231 17.30 0.75 2.37
CA ALA A 231 17.40 2.18 2.20
C ALA A 231 18.77 2.72 2.61
N TYR A 232 18.97 4.00 2.31
CA TYR A 232 20.14 4.77 2.71
C TYR A 232 19.70 5.90 3.63
N PHE A 233 20.43 6.07 4.72
CA PHE A 233 20.16 7.18 5.61
C PHE A 233 20.41 8.53 4.93
N PRO A 234 19.60 9.54 5.29
CA PRO A 234 19.56 10.82 4.59
C PRO A 234 20.84 11.64 4.72
N ASP A 235 21.63 11.41 5.78
CA ASP A 235 22.91 12.09 6.03
C ASP A 235 23.99 11.74 4.99
N GLY A 236 23.88 10.58 4.33
CA GLY A 236 24.76 10.20 3.22
C GLY A 236 24.48 10.93 1.91
N CYS A 237 23.22 11.34 1.66
CA CYS A 237 22.76 11.79 0.34
C CYS A 237 23.56 12.99 -0.20
N ALA A 238 23.84 14.00 0.64
CA ALA A 238 24.59 15.19 0.20
C ALA A 238 26.01 14.86 -0.30
N SER A 239 26.62 13.80 0.22
CA SER A 239 27.97 13.37 -0.17
C SER A 239 27.98 12.38 -1.34
N ARG A 240 26.98 11.50 -1.40
CA ARG A 240 26.86 10.45 -2.41
C ARG A 240 25.40 10.31 -2.86
N PRO A 241 24.86 11.28 -3.62
CA PRO A 241 23.44 11.32 -3.96
C PRO A 241 23.00 10.12 -4.81
N VAL A 242 23.91 9.51 -5.56
CA VAL A 242 23.64 8.32 -6.38
C VAL A 242 23.22 7.11 -5.55
N ASP A 243 23.61 7.04 -4.27
CA ASP A 243 23.21 5.95 -3.39
C ASP A 243 21.81 6.15 -2.80
N ASP A 244 21.32 7.39 -2.73
CA ASP A 244 20.03 7.72 -2.10
C ASP A 244 18.84 7.07 -2.83
N GLY A 245 17.79 6.80 -2.05
CA GLY A 245 16.57 6.14 -2.48
C GLY A 245 16.36 4.80 -1.77
N VAL A 246 15.27 4.15 -2.14
CA VAL A 246 14.80 2.90 -1.55
C VAL A 246 14.78 1.81 -2.62
N VAL A 247 15.24 0.62 -2.27
CA VAL A 247 15.11 -0.57 -3.11
C VAL A 247 14.16 -1.55 -2.42
N ILE A 248 13.22 -2.13 -3.17
CA ILE A 248 12.32 -3.18 -2.68
C ILE A 248 12.24 -4.36 -3.65
N ALA A 249 12.11 -5.56 -3.12
CA ALA A 249 11.83 -6.76 -3.91
C ALA A 249 10.45 -6.64 -4.55
N HIS A 250 10.35 -6.95 -5.84
CA HIS A 250 9.09 -6.87 -6.60
C HIS A 250 7.92 -7.69 -6.03
N VAL A 251 8.21 -8.70 -5.19
CA VAL A 251 7.20 -9.53 -4.53
C VAL A 251 6.51 -8.82 -3.36
N THR A 252 7.12 -7.74 -2.83
CA THR A 252 6.59 -7.01 -1.66
C THR A 252 5.52 -5.99 -2.04
N VAL A 253 5.43 -5.66 -3.33
CA VAL A 253 4.46 -4.71 -3.85
C VAL A 253 3.06 -5.35 -3.87
N PRO A 254 2.03 -4.67 -3.33
CA PRO A 254 0.65 -5.13 -3.37
C PRO A 254 0.18 -5.47 -4.78
N ASP A 255 -0.53 -6.59 -4.93
CA ASP A 255 -1.08 -7.08 -6.20
C ASP A 255 0.01 -7.35 -7.28
N SER A 256 1.28 -7.51 -6.87
CA SER A 256 2.33 -8.04 -7.73
C SER A 256 1.99 -9.45 -8.22
N PRO A 257 2.32 -9.84 -9.47
CA PRO A 257 2.04 -11.19 -9.96
C PRO A 257 2.69 -12.30 -9.12
N ALA A 258 3.79 -12.00 -8.44
CA ALA A 258 4.52 -12.89 -7.55
C ALA A 258 4.45 -12.42 -6.09
N GLN A 259 3.35 -11.76 -5.70
CA GLN A 259 3.17 -11.19 -4.37
C GLN A 259 3.49 -12.19 -3.26
N ASP A 260 4.34 -11.77 -2.32
CA ASP A 260 4.70 -12.54 -1.15
C ASP A 260 3.51 -12.71 -0.20
N ARG A 261 3.43 -13.84 0.49
CA ARG A 261 2.30 -14.16 1.37
C ARG A 261 2.33 -13.33 2.67
N TYR A 262 3.51 -13.07 3.22
CA TYR A 262 3.67 -12.43 4.53
C TYR A 262 4.11 -10.97 4.41
N TYR A 263 4.77 -10.63 3.31
CA TYR A 263 5.38 -9.31 3.10
C TYR A 263 4.93 -8.60 1.83
N GLY A 264 3.80 -9.03 1.27
CA GLY A 264 3.25 -8.50 0.03
C GLY A 264 2.17 -7.43 0.22
N GLU A 265 1.94 -6.93 1.43
CA GLU A 265 0.89 -5.94 1.71
C GLU A 265 1.39 -4.50 1.57
N GLY A 266 2.71 -4.34 1.39
CA GLY A 266 3.35 -3.10 0.98
C GLY A 266 4.13 -2.40 2.08
N ASP A 267 4.15 -2.97 3.29
CA ASP A 267 4.77 -2.35 4.45
C ASP A 267 6.30 -2.40 4.42
N THR A 268 6.87 -3.27 3.57
CA THR A 268 8.31 -3.21 3.27
C THR A 268 8.71 -1.82 2.77
N LEU A 269 7.96 -1.20 1.85
CA LEU A 269 8.29 0.16 1.41
C LEU A 269 8.13 1.18 2.55
N THR A 270 7.07 1.03 3.37
CA THR A 270 6.84 1.90 4.54
C THR A 270 8.02 1.86 5.52
N HIS A 271 8.50 0.65 5.84
CA HIS A 271 9.69 0.40 6.65
C HIS A 271 10.94 1.07 6.07
N GLU A 272 11.23 0.82 4.79
CA GLU A 272 12.41 1.38 4.14
C GLU A 272 12.36 2.91 4.03
N VAL A 273 11.18 3.51 3.84
CA VAL A 273 11.03 4.97 3.85
C VAL A 273 11.24 5.53 5.26
N GLY A 274 10.90 4.78 6.31
CA GLY A 274 11.29 5.09 7.69
C GLY A 274 12.82 5.25 7.83
N HIS A 275 13.60 4.30 7.29
CA HIS A 275 15.05 4.44 7.22
C HIS A 275 15.51 5.62 6.35
N TRP A 276 14.90 5.82 5.19
CA TRP A 276 15.15 7.00 4.34
C TRP A 276 14.90 8.31 5.11
N LEU A 277 14.04 8.31 6.14
CA LEU A 277 13.79 9.42 7.06
C LEU A 277 14.51 9.29 8.43
N ARG A 278 15.60 8.52 8.48
CA ARG A 278 16.50 8.36 9.65
C ARG A 278 15.87 7.67 10.86
N LEU A 279 14.91 6.78 10.68
CA LEU A 279 14.52 5.85 11.73
C LEU A 279 15.48 4.66 11.77
N GLU A 280 15.86 4.25 12.96
CA GLU A 280 16.58 3.00 13.20
C GLU A 280 15.54 1.88 13.42
N HIS A 281 15.98 0.63 13.36
CA HIS A 281 15.15 -0.47 13.86
C HIS A 281 14.86 -0.30 15.35
N THR A 282 13.67 -0.69 15.80
CA THR A 282 13.24 -0.64 17.21
C THR A 282 14.16 -1.39 18.17
N PHE A 283 14.81 -2.46 17.69
CA PHE A 283 15.78 -3.29 18.42
C PHE A 283 17.25 -2.81 18.33
N HIS A 284 17.56 -1.71 17.63
CA HIS A 284 18.95 -1.33 17.30
C HIS A 284 19.89 -1.20 18.52
N GLY A 285 19.44 -0.55 19.59
CA GLY A 285 20.21 -0.37 20.84
C GLY A 285 19.91 -1.38 21.95
N GLY A 286 19.06 -2.38 21.68
CA GLY A 286 18.60 -3.34 22.68
C GLY A 286 17.90 -2.69 23.89
N CYS A 287 17.81 -3.45 24.99
CA CYS A 287 17.17 -3.01 26.24
C CYS A 287 17.83 -1.82 26.96
N ASN A 288 19.01 -1.36 26.50
CA ASN A 288 19.77 -0.30 27.19
C ASN A 288 19.79 1.03 26.42
N GLY A 289 19.04 1.14 25.33
CA GLY A 289 19.02 2.36 24.52
C GLY A 289 17.94 2.44 23.46
N GLY A 290 17.32 1.31 23.08
CA GLY A 290 16.30 1.26 22.03
C GLY A 290 16.81 1.84 20.71
N ASP A 291 15.90 2.39 19.92
CA ASP A 291 16.17 3.07 18.65
C ASP A 291 16.54 4.56 18.81
N GLY A 292 16.70 5.03 20.05
CA GLY A 292 16.94 6.43 20.35
C GLY A 292 15.70 7.32 20.18
N VAL A 293 14.51 6.73 20.15
CA VAL A 293 13.22 7.41 20.27
C VAL A 293 12.62 7.04 21.64
N SER A 294 12.04 8.01 22.34
CA SER A 294 11.69 7.84 23.76
C SER A 294 10.33 7.17 24.01
N ASP A 295 9.46 7.14 23.00
CA ASP A 295 8.11 6.57 23.08
C ASP A 295 7.98 5.24 22.31
N THR A 296 9.10 4.70 21.85
CA THR A 296 9.27 3.34 21.36
C THR A 296 9.82 2.50 22.51
N SER A 297 9.06 1.50 22.97
CA SER A 297 9.54 0.56 23.98
C SER A 297 10.78 -0.17 23.44
N PRO A 298 11.87 -0.27 24.20
CA PRO A 298 13.07 -0.97 23.75
C PRO A 298 12.82 -2.47 23.69
N GLU A 299 13.43 -3.14 22.73
CA GLU A 299 13.37 -4.60 22.59
C GLU A 299 14.77 -5.17 22.31
N SER A 300 15.00 -6.43 22.68
CA SER A 300 16.34 -7.05 22.61
C SER A 300 16.70 -7.62 21.23
N SER A 301 15.70 -7.89 20.39
CA SER A 301 15.85 -8.56 19.09
C SER A 301 14.70 -8.15 18.16
N PRO A 302 14.79 -8.37 16.84
CA PRO A 302 13.63 -8.28 15.96
C PRO A 302 12.53 -9.29 16.34
N ALA A 303 11.27 -8.92 16.12
CA ALA A 303 10.14 -9.83 16.15
C ALA A 303 9.97 -10.58 14.81
N SER A 304 9.32 -11.73 14.86
CA SER A 304 8.92 -12.52 13.69
C SER A 304 7.45 -12.93 13.80
N GLY A 305 6.73 -12.99 12.68
CA GLY A 305 5.29 -13.24 12.66
C GLY A 305 4.50 -12.10 13.30
N CYS A 306 3.54 -12.42 14.18
CA CYS A 306 2.81 -11.43 14.99
C CYS A 306 2.70 -11.88 16.46
N PRO A 307 3.80 -11.76 17.23
CA PRO A 307 3.92 -12.37 18.55
C PRO A 307 3.31 -11.47 19.64
N MET A 308 1.99 -11.52 19.79
CA MET A 308 1.25 -10.69 20.75
C MET A 308 1.78 -10.83 22.18
N GLY A 309 1.99 -9.69 22.84
CA GLY A 309 2.45 -9.63 24.23
C GLY A 309 3.91 -10.02 24.43
N ARG A 310 4.70 -10.13 23.34
CA ARG A 310 6.15 -10.27 23.42
C ARG A 310 6.72 -9.10 24.20
N ASP A 311 7.58 -9.42 25.16
CA ASP A 311 8.26 -8.49 26.06
C ASP A 311 9.63 -9.10 26.32
N THR A 312 10.64 -8.58 25.65
CA THR A 312 12.03 -9.06 25.78
C THR A 312 12.88 -8.14 26.65
N CYS A 313 12.41 -6.93 26.92
CA CYS A 313 13.04 -6.00 27.84
C CYS A 313 12.10 -5.75 29.02
N SER A 314 12.50 -6.18 30.22
CA SER A 314 11.69 -6.03 31.44
C SER A 314 11.47 -4.58 31.91
N VAL A 315 11.72 -3.59 31.04
CA VAL A 315 11.62 -2.16 31.25
C VAL A 315 10.78 -1.53 30.14
N ASP A 316 9.95 -0.54 30.48
CA ASP A 316 9.29 0.36 29.54
C ASP A 316 8.22 -0.22 28.58
N GLY A 317 7.63 -1.37 28.90
CA GLY A 317 6.43 -1.90 28.24
C GLY A 317 6.70 -3.12 27.36
N VAL A 318 5.65 -3.60 26.67
CA VAL A 318 5.78 -4.73 25.72
C VAL A 318 6.55 -4.30 24.48
N ASP A 319 7.19 -5.26 23.80
CA ASP A 319 7.95 -5.02 22.57
C ASP A 319 7.04 -4.36 21.52
N PRO A 320 7.56 -3.40 20.73
CA PRO A 320 6.77 -2.62 19.78
C PRO A 320 6.50 -3.39 18.47
N ILE A 321 5.99 -4.62 18.57
CA ILE A 321 5.75 -5.59 17.46
C ILE A 321 4.88 -5.07 16.31
N HIS A 322 4.24 -3.94 16.54
CA HIS A 322 3.30 -3.28 15.67
C HIS A 322 3.89 -2.05 14.95
N ASN A 323 5.12 -1.70 15.29
CA ASN A 323 5.84 -0.60 14.71
C ASN A 323 6.34 -0.99 13.32
N PHE A 324 6.24 -0.07 12.36
CA PHE A 324 6.79 -0.31 11.02
C PHE A 324 8.30 -0.53 11.02
N MET A 325 9.04 -0.14 12.08
CA MET A 325 10.50 -0.34 12.20
C MET A 325 10.91 -1.65 12.89
N ASP A 326 9.96 -2.53 13.22
CA ASP A 326 10.22 -3.93 13.60
C ASP A 326 10.16 -4.85 12.34
N TYR A 327 10.33 -6.15 12.52
CA TYR A 327 10.43 -7.17 11.47
C TYR A 327 9.25 -8.16 11.43
N THR A 328 8.15 -7.83 12.13
CA THR A 328 6.91 -8.60 12.06
C THR A 328 6.37 -8.74 10.62
N ASP A 329 5.38 -9.61 10.45
CA ASP A 329 4.64 -9.70 9.19
C ASP A 329 3.93 -8.38 8.88
N ASP A 330 3.72 -8.08 7.60
CA ASP A 330 3.01 -6.88 7.17
C ASP A 330 1.66 -6.73 7.90
N CYS A 331 0.90 -7.83 8.07
CA CYS A 331 -0.38 -7.76 8.76
C CYS A 331 -0.30 -7.36 10.25
N CYS A 332 0.89 -7.35 10.86
CA CYS A 332 1.07 -7.01 12.26
C CYS A 332 1.56 -5.57 12.46
N MET A 333 2.15 -4.93 11.45
CA MET A 333 2.65 -3.56 11.54
C MET A 333 1.62 -2.55 11.03
N PHE A 334 1.48 -1.41 11.70
CA PHE A 334 0.47 -0.40 11.31
C PHE A 334 0.80 1.04 11.71
N GLY A 335 1.90 1.30 12.43
CA GLY A 335 2.12 2.64 12.94
C GLY A 335 3.55 3.01 13.28
N PHE A 336 3.84 4.29 13.10
CA PHE A 336 4.94 4.99 13.75
C PHE A 336 4.48 5.64 15.05
N THR A 337 5.41 6.03 15.91
CA THR A 337 5.14 6.82 17.11
C THR A 337 5.21 8.33 16.85
N ASP A 338 4.73 9.13 17.81
CA ASP A 338 4.87 10.59 17.77
C ASP A 338 6.36 11.00 17.83
N GLY A 339 7.17 10.27 18.59
CA GLY A 339 8.62 10.48 18.67
C GLY A 339 9.34 10.15 17.36
N GLN A 340 8.95 9.06 16.69
CA GLN A 340 9.46 8.71 15.37
C GLN A 340 9.06 9.78 14.34
N THR A 341 7.83 10.29 14.40
CA THR A 341 7.39 11.44 13.59
C THR A 341 8.33 12.63 13.75
N LEU A 342 8.61 13.05 14.99
CA LEU A 342 9.52 14.18 15.24
C LEU A 342 10.93 13.96 14.69
N ARG A 343 11.42 12.71 14.75
CA ARG A 343 12.71 12.32 14.20
C ARG A 343 12.73 12.40 12.66
N MET A 344 11.68 11.91 12.01
CA MET A 344 11.53 11.97 10.55
C MET A 344 11.45 13.41 10.05
N GLU A 345 10.67 14.27 10.69
CA GLU A 345 10.59 15.70 10.34
C GLU A 345 11.95 16.40 10.50
N ALA A 346 12.69 16.06 11.57
CA ALA A 346 14.04 16.57 11.77
C ALA A 346 14.95 16.15 10.61
N ALA A 347 14.89 14.88 10.19
CA ALA A 347 15.70 14.36 9.10
C ALA A 347 15.34 15.01 7.76
N ALA A 348 14.05 15.15 7.47
CA ALA A 348 13.52 15.81 6.28
C ALA A 348 14.07 17.24 6.14
N VAL A 349 14.03 18.02 7.22
CA VAL A 349 14.56 19.40 7.22
C VAL A 349 16.08 19.44 7.17
N GLN A 350 16.78 18.61 7.96
CA GLN A 350 18.23 18.72 8.13
C GLN A 350 19.03 18.17 6.95
N PHE A 351 18.51 17.17 6.26
CA PHE A 351 19.30 16.39 5.29
C PHE A 351 18.65 16.31 3.91
N ARG A 352 17.32 16.42 3.83
CA ARG A 352 16.59 16.32 2.56
C ARG A 352 16.21 17.66 1.96
N GLY A 353 16.30 18.75 2.74
CA GLY A 353 15.88 20.07 2.29
C GLY A 353 14.36 20.21 2.17
N LEU A 354 13.60 19.25 2.70
CA LEU A 354 12.15 19.29 2.73
C LEU A 354 11.67 20.31 3.77
N THR A 355 10.59 21.01 3.46
CA THR A 355 9.92 21.93 4.37
C THR A 355 8.44 21.61 4.43
N ALA A 356 7.85 21.76 5.61
CA ALA A 356 6.42 21.62 5.76
C ALA A 356 5.73 22.81 5.07
N ALA A 357 4.76 22.51 4.22
CA ALA A 357 3.96 23.50 3.51
C ALA A 357 2.48 23.09 3.58
N PRO A 358 1.53 24.00 3.32
CA PRO A 358 0.13 23.62 3.22
C PRO A 358 -0.03 22.45 2.23
N PRO A 359 -0.97 21.51 2.48
CA PRO A 359 -1.22 20.42 1.57
C PRO A 359 -1.47 20.96 0.16
N PRO A 360 -0.99 20.29 -0.91
CA PRO A 360 -1.38 20.66 -2.26
C PRO A 360 -2.91 20.68 -2.31
N GLY A 361 -3.49 21.75 -2.87
CA GLY A 361 -4.92 21.74 -3.16
C GLY A 361 -5.26 20.49 -3.98
N PRO A 362 -6.52 19.98 -3.94
CA PRO A 362 -6.89 18.76 -4.65
C PRO A 362 -6.38 18.82 -6.08
N THR A 363 -5.40 17.98 -6.39
CA THR A 363 -4.76 17.94 -7.70
C THR A 363 -5.85 17.53 -8.67
N VAL A 364 -6.35 18.48 -9.46
CA VAL A 364 -7.03 18.12 -10.71
C VAL A 364 -5.93 17.46 -11.51
N SER A 365 -5.87 16.12 -11.52
CA SER A 365 -4.91 15.40 -12.34
C SER A 365 -4.97 16.04 -13.72
N PRO A 366 -3.84 16.55 -14.26
CA PRO A 366 -3.81 16.94 -15.65
C PRO A 366 -4.27 15.72 -16.43
N ALA A 367 -5.36 15.86 -17.19
CA ALA A 367 -5.76 14.83 -18.13
C ALA A 367 -4.49 14.42 -18.90
N PRO A 368 -4.21 13.12 -19.08
CA PRO A 368 -2.98 12.68 -19.71
C PRO A 368 -2.80 13.45 -21.02
N SER A 369 -1.77 14.30 -21.05
CA SER A 369 -1.35 14.98 -22.26
C SER A 369 -0.75 13.93 -23.18
N PHE A 370 -1.61 13.24 -23.91
CA PHE A 370 -1.20 12.57 -25.13
C PHE A 370 -0.67 13.67 -26.05
N LYS A 371 0.65 13.84 -26.11
CA LYS A 371 1.27 14.48 -27.26
C LYS A 371 0.80 13.69 -28.49
N PRO A 372 0.06 14.30 -29.42
CA PRO A 372 -0.26 13.63 -30.68
C PRO A 372 1.06 13.47 -31.41
N THR A 373 1.61 12.25 -31.44
CA THR A 373 2.66 11.92 -32.39
C THR A 373 1.99 11.92 -33.75
N THR A 374 2.14 13.03 -34.48
CA THR A 374 1.70 13.16 -35.86
C THR A 374 2.43 12.13 -36.72
N ALA A 375 1.75 11.03 -37.03
CA ALA A 375 2.10 10.20 -38.18
C ALA A 375 1.77 10.97 -39.47
N PRO A 376 2.51 10.77 -40.58
CA PRO A 376 2.26 11.48 -41.84
C PRO A 376 0.87 11.13 -42.40
N PRO A 377 0.17 12.07 -43.03
CA PRO A 377 -1.18 11.83 -43.54
C PRO A 377 -1.14 10.85 -44.72
N SER A 378 -1.70 9.66 -44.51
CA SER A 378 -2.15 8.79 -45.60
C SER A 378 -3.43 9.39 -46.19
N SER A 379 -3.37 9.70 -47.48
CA SER A 379 -4.47 10.28 -48.25
C SER A 379 -5.61 9.27 -48.40
N THR A 380 -6.76 9.53 -47.78
CA THR A 380 -8.03 8.96 -48.23
C THR A 380 -9.18 9.90 -47.85
N PRO A 381 -10.07 10.29 -48.78
CA PRO A 381 -11.12 11.26 -48.51
C PRO A 381 -12.24 10.67 -47.64
N THR A 382 -12.57 11.37 -46.56
CA THR A 382 -13.75 11.12 -45.72
C THR A 382 -15.00 11.68 -46.41
N VAL A 383 -15.96 10.81 -46.72
CA VAL A 383 -17.33 11.21 -47.12
C VAL A 383 -18.23 11.04 -45.90
N ALA A 384 -19.01 12.09 -45.56
CA ALA A 384 -20.07 12.05 -44.56
C ALA A 384 -21.36 11.39 -45.12
N PRO A 385 -22.24 10.85 -44.27
CA PRO A 385 -23.25 9.88 -44.66
C PRO A 385 -24.63 10.51 -44.94
N SER A 386 -25.26 10.10 -46.05
CA SER A 386 -26.72 9.95 -46.19
C SER A 386 -26.94 9.14 -47.47
N ALA A 387 -27.36 7.88 -47.34
CA ALA A 387 -27.74 7.08 -48.49
C ALA A 387 -29.06 7.65 -49.05
N ASN A 388 -29.04 8.12 -50.31
CA ASN A 388 -30.25 8.53 -51.00
C ASN A 388 -30.98 7.26 -51.49
N CYS A 389 -31.75 6.61 -50.61
CA CYS A 389 -32.26 5.24 -50.79
C CYS A 389 -33.15 5.08 -52.04
N GLY A 390 -33.74 6.16 -52.57
CA GLY A 390 -34.63 6.14 -53.73
C GLY A 390 -34.02 5.65 -55.05
N ASN A 391 -32.69 5.61 -55.16
CA ASN A 391 -32.00 5.10 -56.35
C ASN A 391 -31.67 3.60 -56.28
N LEU A 392 -31.97 2.93 -55.17
CA LEU A 392 -31.72 1.50 -54.98
C LEU A 392 -32.96 0.70 -55.44
N ASN A 393 -32.83 0.01 -56.57
CA ASN A 393 -33.87 -0.82 -57.17
C ASN A 393 -33.67 -2.33 -56.92
N ASP A 394 -32.69 -2.69 -56.09
CA ASP A 394 -32.44 -4.06 -55.62
C ASP A 394 -32.61 -4.17 -54.09
N LYS A 395 -33.27 -5.25 -53.66
CA LYS A 395 -33.61 -5.49 -52.25
C LYS A 395 -32.37 -5.75 -51.38
N THR A 396 -31.36 -6.41 -51.94
CA THR A 396 -30.12 -6.76 -51.22
C THR A 396 -29.29 -5.51 -51.00
N ALA A 397 -29.16 -4.67 -52.03
CA ALA A 397 -28.47 -3.38 -51.94
C ALA A 397 -29.18 -2.42 -50.97
N CYS A 398 -30.52 -2.38 -50.98
CA CYS A 398 -31.31 -1.56 -50.05
C CYS A 398 -31.10 -1.96 -48.58
N ASN A 399 -31.14 -3.26 -48.28
CA ASN A 399 -31.02 -3.74 -46.89
C ASN A 399 -29.59 -3.66 -46.33
N ALA A 400 -28.58 -3.53 -47.19
CA ALA A 400 -27.18 -3.35 -46.78
C ALA A 400 -26.83 -1.87 -46.50
N ALA A 401 -27.67 -0.92 -46.90
CA ALA A 401 -27.44 0.50 -46.71
C ALA A 401 -27.99 0.99 -45.36
N ASN A 402 -27.13 1.62 -44.55
CA ASN A 402 -27.53 2.19 -43.26
C ASN A 402 -28.57 3.30 -43.44
N GLY A 403 -29.73 3.14 -42.81
CA GLY A 403 -30.84 4.11 -42.86
C GLY A 403 -31.85 3.89 -44.00
N CYS A 404 -31.79 2.78 -44.73
CA CYS A 404 -32.75 2.41 -45.77
C CYS A 404 -33.64 1.21 -45.38
N SER A 405 -34.84 1.11 -45.95
CA SER A 405 -35.73 -0.05 -45.81
C SER A 405 -36.49 -0.36 -47.11
N TRP A 406 -36.77 -1.66 -47.34
CA TRP A 406 -37.45 -2.14 -48.56
C TRP A 406 -38.94 -2.36 -48.34
N GLY A 407 -39.77 -1.63 -49.10
CA GLY A 407 -41.23 -1.73 -49.03
C GLY A 407 -41.77 -3.04 -49.63
N GLY A 408 -42.61 -3.75 -48.88
CA GLY A 408 -43.23 -5.04 -49.29
C GLY A 408 -44.52 -4.96 -50.11
N GLY A 409 -44.83 -3.82 -50.73
CA GLY A 409 -46.07 -3.60 -51.49
C GLY A 409 -46.03 -4.09 -52.95
N LYS A 410 -47.12 -3.88 -53.70
CA LYS A 410 -47.22 -4.21 -55.14
C LYS A 410 -46.18 -3.50 -56.03
N VAL A 411 -45.57 -2.43 -55.52
CA VAL A 411 -44.42 -1.75 -56.13
C VAL A 411 -43.25 -1.89 -55.17
N LYS A 412 -42.12 -2.40 -55.69
CA LYS A 412 -40.92 -2.66 -54.90
C LYS A 412 -39.96 -1.46 -54.98
N THR A 413 -39.89 -0.66 -53.92
CA THR A 413 -39.02 0.53 -53.84
C THR A 413 -38.30 0.61 -52.49
N CYS A 414 -37.07 1.12 -52.51
CA CYS A 414 -36.26 1.39 -51.33
C CYS A 414 -36.46 2.83 -50.83
N GLN A 415 -36.62 3.03 -49.52
CA GLN A 415 -36.90 4.34 -48.92
C GLN A 415 -36.07 4.56 -47.64
N ASN A 416 -35.89 5.83 -47.24
CA ASN A 416 -35.22 6.16 -45.99
C ASN A 416 -36.09 5.73 -44.80
N SER A 417 -35.45 5.27 -43.72
CA SER A 417 -36.12 4.87 -42.48
C SER A 417 -36.36 6.09 -41.61
N ASP A 418 -37.60 6.58 -41.50
CA ASP A 418 -37.92 7.78 -40.71
C ASP A 418 -37.65 7.57 -39.21
N GLY A 419 -36.67 8.30 -38.67
CA GLY A 419 -36.42 8.43 -37.24
C GLY A 419 -37.28 9.55 -36.64
N GLY A 420 -38.21 9.20 -35.75
CA GLY A 420 -39.05 10.17 -35.04
C GLY A 420 -38.44 10.64 -33.72
N ASP A 421 -38.29 11.96 -33.57
CA ASP A 421 -38.17 12.74 -32.33
C ASP A 421 -38.34 14.23 -32.71
N GLY A 422 -39.16 15.11 -32.13
CA GLY A 422 -40.15 15.05 -31.07
C GLY A 422 -40.87 16.43 -30.97
N GLY A 423 -42.00 16.48 -30.25
CA GLY A 423 -42.45 17.67 -29.51
C GLY A 423 -43.37 18.72 -30.17
N GLY A 424 -44.63 18.76 -29.72
CA GLY A 424 -45.24 20.00 -29.20
C GLY A 424 -46.24 20.78 -30.06
N GLY A 425 -47.53 20.69 -29.68
CA GLY A 425 -48.39 21.88 -29.50
C GLY A 425 -49.46 22.19 -30.57
N GLY A 426 -50.72 22.27 -30.12
CA GLY A 426 -51.63 23.33 -30.57
C GLY A 426 -52.86 22.95 -31.40
N GLY A 427 -53.96 22.61 -30.71
CA GLY A 427 -55.26 23.30 -30.78
C GLY A 427 -56.09 23.44 -32.08
N LYS A 428 -57.42 23.21 -31.89
CA LYS A 428 -58.60 23.44 -32.77
C LYS A 428 -58.87 22.32 -33.79
N GLY A 429 -60.06 21.78 -33.99
CA GLY A 429 -61.41 22.02 -33.44
C GLY A 429 -62.44 21.25 -34.30
N GLY A 430 -63.55 20.83 -33.70
CA GLY A 430 -64.76 20.27 -34.37
C GLY A 430 -64.68 18.77 -34.69
N GLY A 431 -65.68 17.93 -34.45
CA GLY A 431 -67.03 18.09 -33.92
C GLY A 431 -67.79 16.76 -34.10
N GLY A 432 -68.84 16.54 -33.32
CA GLY A 432 -69.94 15.64 -33.69
C GLY A 432 -69.96 14.24 -33.08
N GLY A 433 -70.91 14.04 -32.16
CA GLY A 433 -71.92 13.01 -32.38
C GLY A 433 -71.81 11.69 -31.61
N GLY A 434 -72.45 11.65 -30.44
CA GLY A 434 -73.51 10.67 -30.14
C GLY A 434 -73.12 9.23 -29.78
N GLY A 435 -73.47 8.80 -28.55
CA GLY A 435 -73.61 7.37 -28.24
C GLY A 435 -73.48 6.97 -26.76
N LYS A 436 -74.46 7.34 -25.92
CA LYS A 436 -74.77 6.69 -24.62
C LYS A 436 -75.28 5.24 -24.84
N PRO A 437 -75.62 4.45 -23.79
CA PRO A 437 -75.18 4.38 -22.38
C PRO A 437 -74.69 2.93 -22.06
N GLY A 438 -74.14 2.50 -20.93
CA GLY A 438 -74.17 2.89 -19.52
C GLY A 438 -74.22 1.59 -18.69
N LYS A 439 -73.58 1.55 -17.52
CA LYS A 439 -73.97 0.67 -16.40
C LYS A 439 -73.27 1.09 -15.10
N ASN A 440 -74.11 1.50 -14.15
CA ASN A 440 -73.83 1.71 -12.74
C ASN A 440 -73.25 0.46 -12.06
N LYS A 441 -72.47 0.68 -11.00
CA LYS A 441 -72.63 0.16 -9.63
C LYS A 441 -71.57 0.88 -8.78
N ARG A 442 -72.02 1.85 -7.97
CA ARG A 442 -72.34 1.76 -6.53
C ARG A 442 -71.11 1.82 -5.66
#